data_AF-A0A0R2PJY7-F1
#
_entry.id   AF-A0A0R2PJY7-F1
#
_cell.length_a   1.000
_cell.length_b   1.000
_cell.length_c   1.000
_cell.angle_alpha   90.00
_cell.angle_beta   90.00
_cell.angle_gamma   90.00
#
_symmetry.space_group_name_H-M   'P 1'
#
loop_
_entity.id
_entity.type
_entity.pdbx_description
1 polymer ?
#
loop_
_entity_poly.entity_id
_entity_poly.type
_entity_poly.pdbx_seq_one_letter_code
_entity_poly.pdbx_strand_id
1 'polypeptide(L)'
;MFYEGRYSNTNLESKRVPDFVKLADAMGCVGLTCDRPEDVDAIIKKANAINDQPVVVDFRVFRDAMVWPMVAAGTSNDDIKIAREMAPDWDSQEL
;
A
#
# COMPACT_ATOMS: atom_id res chain seq x y z
N MET A 1 -5.77 -7.95 -17.09
CA MET A 1 -5.70 -6.62 -16.46
C MET A 1 -5.73 -5.55 -17.56
N PHE A 2 -6.27 -4.36 -17.29
CA PHE A 2 -6.36 -3.30 -18.29
C PHE A 2 -5.01 -3.03 -18.97
N TYR A 3 -5.00 -2.80 -20.28
CA TYR A 3 -3.80 -2.51 -21.08
C TYR A 3 -2.68 -3.56 -21.03
N GLU A 4 -2.99 -4.83 -20.73
CA GLU A 4 -2.03 -5.96 -20.80
C GLU A 4 -0.76 -5.75 -19.96
N GLY A 5 -0.86 -5.04 -18.83
CA GLY A 5 0.31 -4.76 -17.98
C GLY A 5 1.26 -3.70 -18.55
N ARG A 6 0.83 -2.90 -19.54
CA ARG A 6 1.60 -1.74 -20.01
C ARG A 6 1.56 -0.58 -19.01
N TYR A 7 2.57 -0.53 -18.15
CA TYR A 7 2.82 0.55 -17.21
C TYR A 7 3.58 1.72 -17.87
N SER A 8 2.86 2.76 -18.32
CA SER A 8 3.47 3.95 -18.94
C SER A 8 3.46 5.13 -17.97
N ASN A 9 4.65 5.57 -17.53
CA ASN A 9 4.85 6.69 -16.58
C ASN A 9 4.12 6.55 -15.22
N THR A 10 3.84 5.31 -14.79
CA THR A 10 3.16 5.04 -13.50
C THR A 10 4.13 4.75 -12.36
N ASN A 11 5.34 4.26 -12.66
CA ASN A 11 6.37 4.02 -11.65
C ASN A 11 7.25 5.27 -11.48
N LEU A 12 7.29 5.79 -10.25
CA LEU A 12 8.13 6.93 -9.86
C LEU A 12 9.49 6.52 -9.28
N GLU A 13 9.77 5.20 -9.16
CA GLU A 13 11.06 4.65 -8.77
C GLU A 13 12.17 5.24 -9.63
N SER A 14 12.81 6.22 -9.05
CA SER A 14 13.96 6.93 -9.56
C SER A 14 14.73 7.40 -8.33
N LYS A 15 15.88 8.03 -8.54
CA LYS A 15 16.64 8.68 -7.47
C LYS A 15 15.87 9.79 -6.71
N ARG A 16 14.58 9.99 -7.01
CA ARG A 16 13.70 11.04 -6.49
C ARG A 16 12.72 10.56 -5.42
N VAL A 17 12.55 9.26 -5.19
CA VAL A 17 11.72 8.77 -4.07
C VAL A 17 12.51 9.04 -2.77
N PRO A 18 12.03 9.94 -1.89
CA PRO A 18 12.77 10.29 -0.68
C PRO A 18 12.67 9.18 0.36
N ASP A 19 13.61 9.19 1.29
CA ASP A 19 13.47 8.47 2.54
C ASP A 19 12.37 9.16 3.37
N PHE A 20 11.21 8.52 3.49
CA PHE A 20 10.04 9.09 4.17
C PHE A 20 10.25 9.27 5.67
N VAL A 21 11.09 8.44 6.30
CA VAL A 21 11.44 8.59 7.72
C VAL A 21 12.26 9.86 7.92
N LYS A 22 13.28 10.07 7.08
CA LYS A 22 14.09 11.30 7.13
C LYS A 22 13.29 12.55 6.77
N LEU A 23 12.38 12.44 5.81
CA LEU A 23 11.49 13.55 5.45
C LEU A 23 10.57 13.92 6.61
N ALA A 24 9.99 12.94 7.30
CA ALA A 24 9.16 13.16 8.48
C ALA A 24 9.95 13.85 9.60
N ASP A 25 11.16 13.36 9.89
CA ASP A 25 12.05 13.94 10.90
C ASP A 25 12.39 15.40 10.60
N ALA A 26 12.76 15.72 9.35
CA ALA A 26 13.02 17.09 8.89
C ALA A 26 11.81 18.02 8.99
N MET A 27 10.59 17.47 9.01
CA MET A 27 9.33 18.20 9.18
C MET A 27 8.85 18.25 10.64
N GLY A 28 9.65 17.76 11.59
CA GLY A 28 9.30 17.73 13.01
C GLY A 28 8.27 16.67 13.39
N CYS A 29 8.15 15.62 12.57
CA CYS A 29 7.29 14.46 12.82
C CYS A 29 8.15 13.24 13.20
N VAL A 30 7.55 12.26 13.88
CA VAL A 30 8.20 10.96 14.07
C VAL A 30 8.04 10.13 12.80
N GLY A 31 9.14 9.73 12.19
CA GLY A 31 9.14 8.74 11.10
C GLY A 31 9.26 7.32 11.62
N LEU A 32 8.41 6.42 11.15
CA LEU A 32 8.48 4.96 11.38
C LEU A 32 8.41 4.22 10.04
N THR A 33 9.07 3.07 9.94
CA THR A 33 8.95 2.16 8.79
C THR A 33 8.54 0.78 9.27
N CYS A 34 7.71 0.10 8.47
CA CYS A 34 7.30 -1.29 8.68
C CYS A 34 7.51 -2.07 7.38
N ASP A 35 8.43 -3.04 7.41
CA ASP A 35 8.79 -3.87 6.24
C ASP A 35 8.14 -5.26 6.27
N ARG A 36 7.77 -5.75 7.47
CA ARG A 36 7.31 -7.12 7.67
C ARG A 36 5.87 -7.14 8.19
N PRO A 37 5.00 -8.05 7.71
CA PRO A 37 3.63 -8.17 8.18
C PRO A 37 3.50 -8.35 9.70
N GLU A 38 4.39 -9.12 10.32
CA GLU A 38 4.37 -9.39 11.76
C GLU A 38 4.67 -8.16 12.63
N ASP A 39 5.30 -7.13 12.06
CA ASP A 39 5.67 -5.91 12.79
C ASP A 39 4.54 -4.86 12.80
N VAL A 40 3.48 -5.07 12.00
CA VAL A 40 2.40 -4.10 11.77
C VAL A 40 1.74 -3.67 13.08
N ASP A 41 1.30 -4.62 13.91
CA ASP A 41 0.63 -4.31 15.18
C ASP A 41 1.54 -3.56 16.15
N ALA A 42 2.83 -3.94 16.19
CA ALA A 42 3.82 -3.30 17.05
C ALA A 42 4.08 -1.84 16.62
N ILE A 43 4.20 -1.59 15.31
CA ILE A 43 4.41 -0.27 14.75
C ILE A 43 3.19 0.63 14.97
N ILE A 44 1.98 0.12 14.73
CA ILE A 44 0.74 0.87 14.98
C ILE A 44 0.63 1.24 16.46
N LYS A 45 0.93 0.31 17.36
CA LYS A 45 0.95 0.58 18.80
C LYS A 45 1.97 1.64 19.18
N LYS A 46 3.17 1.60 18.60
CA LYS A 46 4.22 2.60 18.81
C LYS A 46 3.79 3.98 18.31
N ALA A 47 3.18 4.05 17.12
CA ALA A 47 2.68 5.28 16.54
C ALA A 47 1.59 5.92 17.42
N ASN A 48 0.61 5.12 17.86
CA ASN A 48 -0.49 5.61 18.70
C ASN A 48 -0.08 5.97 20.14
N ALA A 49 1.08 5.53 20.61
CA ALA A 49 1.60 5.89 21.94
C ALA A 49 2.21 7.31 21.97
N ILE A 50 2.57 7.86 20.81
CA ILE A 50 3.14 9.20 20.67
C ILE A 50 1.97 10.21 20.64
N ASN A 51 1.93 11.10 21.61
CA ASN A 51 0.82 12.04 21.82
C ASN A 51 1.24 13.51 21.79
N ASP A 52 2.52 13.78 21.55
CA ASP A 52 3.15 15.10 21.62
C ASP A 52 3.59 15.64 20.24
N GLN A 53 3.50 14.82 19.19
CA GLN A 53 3.89 15.19 17.83
C GLN A 53 3.23 14.29 16.77
N PRO A 54 3.12 14.75 15.50
CA PRO A 54 2.62 13.92 14.42
C PRO A 54 3.54 12.74 14.11
N VAL A 55 2.95 11.63 13.67
CA VAL A 55 3.68 10.41 13.29
C VAL A 55 3.39 10.06 11.83
N VAL A 56 4.44 9.81 11.06
CA VAL A 56 4.38 9.30 9.69
C VAL A 56 4.87 7.85 9.72
N VAL A 57 4.06 6.93 9.23
CA VAL A 57 4.41 5.52 9.13
C VAL A 57 4.46 5.10 7.66
N ASP A 58 5.62 4.61 7.24
CA ASP A 58 5.89 4.08 5.90
C ASP A 58 5.78 2.55 5.92
N PHE A 59 4.65 2.02 5.46
CA PHE A 59 4.42 0.58 5.32
C PHE A 59 4.85 0.11 3.93
N ARG A 60 5.77 -0.85 3.86
CA ARG A 60 6.13 -1.50 2.60
C ARG A 60 5.11 -2.58 2.29
N VAL A 61 4.47 -2.44 1.14
CA VAL A 61 3.40 -3.33 0.66
C VAL A 61 3.76 -3.87 -0.71
N PHE A 62 3.14 -4.99 -1.08
CA PHE A 62 3.30 -5.57 -2.40
C PHE A 62 2.74 -4.62 -3.48
N ARG A 63 3.55 -4.33 -4.50
CA ARG A 63 3.24 -3.31 -5.52
C ARG A 63 2.03 -3.67 -6.35
N ASP A 64 1.90 -4.93 -6.71
CA ASP A 64 0.89 -5.40 -7.68
C ASP A 64 -0.40 -5.86 -6.98
N ALA A 65 -0.56 -5.54 -5.69
CA ALA A 65 -1.80 -5.76 -4.96
C ALA A 65 -2.94 -4.92 -5.56
N MET A 66 -4.05 -5.58 -5.87
CA MET A 66 -5.21 -4.97 -6.52
C MET A 66 -6.33 -4.66 -5.51
N VAL A 67 -7.15 -3.66 -5.82
CA VAL A 67 -8.33 -3.29 -5.00
C VAL A 67 -9.54 -4.08 -5.48
N TRP A 68 -10.12 -4.86 -4.57
CA TRP A 68 -11.30 -5.69 -4.81
C TRP A 68 -12.41 -5.42 -3.77
N PRO A 69 -13.70 -5.60 -4.12
CA PRO A 69 -14.22 -5.89 -5.46
C PRO A 69 -14.16 -4.66 -6.37
N MET A 70 -14.05 -4.88 -7.68
CA MET A 70 -14.01 -3.81 -8.69
C MET A 70 -15.13 -4.03 -9.72
N VAL A 71 -15.91 -2.98 -10.01
CA VAL A 71 -16.82 -2.92 -11.16
C VAL A 71 -16.10 -2.24 -12.31
N ALA A 72 -15.94 -2.94 -13.42
CA ALA A 72 -15.29 -2.37 -14.60
C ALA A 72 -16.17 -1.27 -15.21
N ALA A 73 -15.55 -0.22 -15.78
CA ALA A 73 -16.29 0.83 -16.45
C ALA A 73 -17.18 0.25 -17.57
N GLY A 74 -18.46 0.63 -17.59
CA GLY A 74 -19.44 0.12 -18.55
C GLY A 74 -20.14 -1.18 -18.16
N THR A 75 -19.91 -1.72 -16.95
CA THR A 75 -20.60 -2.91 -16.41
C THR A 75 -21.63 -2.55 -15.33
N SER A 76 -22.55 -3.46 -15.03
CA SER A 76 -23.58 -3.22 -13.99
C SER A 76 -22.98 -3.43 -12.60
N ASN A 77 -23.51 -2.74 -11.60
CA ASN A 77 -23.13 -2.98 -10.20
C ASN A 77 -23.52 -4.38 -9.70
N ASP A 78 -24.43 -5.07 -10.38
CA ASP A 78 -24.81 -6.45 -10.05
C ASP A 78 -23.67 -7.46 -10.31
N ASP A 79 -22.69 -7.10 -11.15
CA ASP A 79 -21.54 -7.95 -11.50
C ASP A 79 -20.47 -8.01 -10.39
N ILE A 80 -20.61 -7.22 -9.32
CA ILE A 80 -19.71 -7.18 -8.14
C ILE A 80 -19.54 -8.56 -7.49
N LYS A 81 -20.57 -9.40 -7.50
CA LYS A 81 -20.56 -10.68 -6.77
C LYS A 81 -19.55 -11.68 -7.33
N ILE A 82 -19.31 -11.66 -8.63
CA ILE A 82 -18.36 -12.56 -9.31
C ILE A 82 -16.91 -12.15 -9.01
N ALA A 83 -16.65 -10.85 -8.89
CA ALA A 83 -15.30 -10.32 -8.61
C ALA A 83 -14.75 -10.75 -7.24
N ARG A 84 -15.61 -11.14 -6.30
CA ARG A 84 -15.21 -11.59 -4.95
C ARG A 84 -14.66 -13.02 -4.94
N GLU A 85 -15.16 -13.89 -5.83
CA GLU A 85 -14.69 -15.27 -6.01
C GLU A 85 -13.40 -15.34 -6.86
N MET A 86 -13.10 -14.28 -7.61
CA MET A 86 -11.88 -14.16 -8.44
C MET A 86 -10.72 -13.46 -7.72
N ALA A 87 -10.87 -13.09 -6.45
CA ALA A 87 -9.78 -12.48 -5.70
C ALA A 87 -8.61 -13.47 -5.59
N PRO A 88 -7.36 -13.06 -5.90
CA PRO A 88 -6.20 -13.93 -5.82
C PRO A 88 -5.93 -14.37 -4.37
N ASP A 89 -5.31 -15.53 -4.21
CA ASP A 89 -4.81 -15.98 -2.92
C ASP A 89 -3.59 -15.13 -2.54
N TRP A 90 -3.68 -14.46 -1.38
CA TRP A 90 -2.69 -13.47 -0.95
C TRP A 90 -1.45 -14.10 -0.32
N ASP A 91 -1.47 -15.42 -0.08
CA ASP A 91 -0.33 -16.20 0.43
C ASP A 91 0.54 -16.81 -0.68
N SER A 92 0.19 -16.63 -1.97
CA SER A 92 1.00 -17.17 -3.07
C SER A 92 2.27 -16.34 -3.29
N GLN A 93 3.43 -16.93 -2.98
CA GLN A 93 4.76 -16.36 -3.28
C GLN A 93 5.19 -16.48 -4.75
N GLU A 94 4.25 -16.57 -5.70
CA GLU A 94 4.57 -16.48 -7.13
C GLU A 94 4.37 -15.04 -7.62
N LEU A 95 5.42 -14.23 -7.44
CA LEU A 95 6.08 -13.31 -8.40
C LEU A 95 6.97 -12.30 -7.67
#